data_AF-A0A4P5SPQ7-F1
#
_entry.id   AF-A0A4P5SPQ7-F1
#
_cell.length_a   1.000
_cell.length_b   1.000
_cell.length_c   1.000
_cell.angle_alpha   90.00
_cell.angle_beta   90.00
_cell.angle_gamma   90.00
#
_symmetry.space_group_name_H-M   'P 1'
#
loop_
_entity.id
_entity.type
_entity.pdbx_description
1 polymer ?
#
loop_
_entity_poly.entity_id
_entity_poly.type
_entity_poly.pdbx_seq_one_letter_code
_entity_poly.pdbx_strand_id
1 'polypeptide(L)'
;MKNIGYRLSILIAFLMLMSFYSTAYAEDAHTLYLDTKDGRITIQLRPDLAPKHVERIEKLAKEHFYDGIVFHRVIDGFMAQAGDPTGTGLSGSRYLDLKAEFTDTPFKRGSLGMARDPSDKDSANSQFFICLADQPQLNGKYTNFGEVVSGMDLVDKIKKGSKSENGKVTDPDKIIKLRVAGDNS
;
A
#
# COMPACT_ATOMS: atom_id res chain seq x y z
N MET A 1 71.51 -7.81 20.46
CA MET A 1 70.33 -8.56 20.95
C MET A 1 69.09 -7.69 20.81
N LYS A 2 68.07 -8.25 20.14
CA LYS A 2 66.63 -7.93 20.17
C LYS A 2 66.08 -6.78 19.30
N ASN A 3 65.34 -7.25 18.28
CA ASN A 3 64.41 -6.62 17.35
C ASN A 3 63.12 -6.04 18.00
N ILE A 4 62.37 -5.34 17.13
CA ILE A 4 60.89 -5.22 17.02
C ILE A 4 60.24 -3.98 17.63
N GLY A 5 59.49 -3.27 16.76
CA GLY A 5 58.50 -2.29 17.18
C GLY A 5 57.66 -1.57 16.12
N TYR A 6 57.56 -2.03 14.86
CA TYR A 6 56.49 -1.54 13.97
C TYR A 6 55.16 -2.15 14.41
N ARG A 7 54.23 -1.36 14.97
CA ARG A 7 52.84 -1.78 15.16
C ARG A 7 51.85 -0.67 14.78
N LEU A 8 51.32 -0.85 13.56
CA LEU A 8 49.89 -0.89 13.28
C LEU A 8 49.09 0.40 13.50
N SER A 9 49.10 1.27 12.50
CA SER A 9 48.03 2.25 12.25
C SER A 9 47.26 1.86 11.00
N ILE A 10 46.52 0.75 11.06
CA ILE A 10 45.50 0.41 10.06
C ILE A 10 44.30 -0.14 10.82
N LEU A 11 43.52 0.74 11.46
CA LEU A 11 42.22 0.35 12.00
C LEU A 11 41.26 1.53 12.15
N ILE A 12 41.16 2.42 11.14
CA ILE A 12 40.12 3.48 11.13
C ILE A 12 39.33 3.51 9.81
N ALA A 13 39.72 2.75 8.78
CA ALA A 13 39.03 2.80 7.49
C ALA A 13 37.81 1.86 7.36
N PHE A 14 37.56 0.94 8.30
CA PHE A 14 36.50 -0.07 8.15
C PHE A 14 35.16 0.29 8.82
N LEU A 15 35.13 1.28 9.72
CA LEU A 15 33.91 1.63 10.47
C LEU A 15 33.00 2.63 9.72
N MET A 16 33.54 3.42 8.79
CA MET A 16 32.74 4.38 8.01
C MET A 16 31.98 3.75 6.83
N LEU A 17 32.32 2.52 6.41
CA LEU A 17 31.65 1.91 5.27
C LEU A 17 30.25 1.33 5.61
N MET A 18 29.93 1.06 6.88
CA MET A 18 28.62 0.50 7.25
C MET A 18 27.50 1.55 7.33
N SER A 19 27.80 2.81 7.60
CA SER A 19 26.78 3.85 7.81
C SER A 19 26.05 4.30 6.54
N PHE A 20 26.59 4.00 5.35
CA PHE A 20 25.95 4.30 4.06
C PHE A 20 25.08 3.17 3.52
N TYR A 21 25.25 1.93 3.99
CA TYR A 21 24.40 0.82 3.55
C TYR A 21 23.00 0.87 4.15
N SER A 22 22.88 1.34 5.41
CA SER A 22 21.61 1.29 6.13
C SER A 22 20.53 2.25 5.59
N THR A 23 20.93 3.36 4.95
CA THR A 23 19.97 4.37 4.47
C THR A 23 19.24 3.94 3.19
N ALA A 24 19.89 3.19 2.30
CA ALA A 24 19.27 2.74 1.05
C ALA A 24 18.24 1.61 1.28
N TYR A 25 18.48 0.70 2.24
CA TYR A 25 17.51 -0.34 2.58
C TYR A 25 16.30 0.18 3.36
N ALA A 26 16.43 1.33 4.04
CA ALA A 26 15.31 1.96 4.73
C ALA A 26 14.31 2.60 3.75
N GLU A 27 14.73 2.97 2.54
CA GLU A 27 13.87 3.63 1.54
C GLU A 27 12.84 2.67 0.91
N ASP A 28 13.13 1.36 0.85
CA ASP A 28 12.25 0.35 0.26
C ASP A 28 11.39 -0.41 1.30
N ALA A 29 11.62 -0.18 2.58
CA ALA A 29 10.86 -0.86 3.64
C ALA A 29 9.38 -0.46 3.55
N HIS A 30 8.50 -1.47 3.45
CA HIS A 30 7.06 -1.28 3.39
C HIS A 30 6.56 -0.48 2.18
N THR A 31 7.27 -0.57 1.06
CA THR A 31 6.86 0.05 -0.22
C THR A 31 6.14 -0.97 -1.10
N LEU A 32 5.05 -0.57 -1.78
CA LEU A 32 4.39 -1.36 -2.82
C LEU A 32 4.52 -0.69 -4.19
N TYR A 33 4.73 -1.51 -5.21
CA TYR A 33 4.59 -1.15 -6.61
C TYR A 33 3.27 -1.70 -7.16
N LEU A 34 2.37 -0.79 -7.53
CA LEU A 34 1.09 -1.09 -8.18
C LEU A 34 1.19 -0.73 -9.66
N ASP A 35 1.29 -1.74 -10.52
CA ASP A 35 1.37 -1.57 -11.96
C ASP A 35 -0.04 -1.59 -12.57
N THR A 36 -0.33 -0.59 -13.40
CA THR A 36 -1.54 -0.48 -14.22
C THR A 36 -1.16 -0.39 -15.70
N LYS A 37 -2.15 -0.35 -16.59
CA LYS A 37 -1.91 -0.12 -18.03
C LYS A 37 -1.25 1.25 -18.30
N ASP A 38 -1.43 2.21 -17.40
CA ASP A 38 -0.97 3.60 -17.56
C ASP A 38 0.40 3.84 -16.88
N GLY A 39 0.90 2.86 -16.13
CA GLY A 39 2.21 2.92 -15.47
C GLY A 39 2.20 2.44 -14.03
N ARG A 40 3.32 2.67 -13.34
CA ARG A 40 3.57 2.25 -11.96
C ARG A 40 3.23 3.34 -10.96
N ILE A 41 2.42 2.98 -9.97
CA ILE A 41 2.10 3.78 -8.79
C ILE A 41 2.95 3.23 -7.63
N THR A 42 3.61 4.13 -6.89
CA THR A 42 4.41 3.76 -5.71
C THR A 42 3.64 4.16 -4.46
N ILE A 43 3.47 3.20 -3.55
CA ILE A 43 2.73 3.34 -2.31
C ILE A 43 3.67 3.09 -1.14
N GLN A 44 3.73 4.02 -0.19
CA GLN A 44 4.37 3.81 1.09
C GLN A 44 3.32 3.30 2.08
N LEU A 45 3.55 2.15 2.70
CA LEU A 45 2.69 1.63 3.76
C LEU A 45 3.10 2.23 5.11
N ARG A 46 2.13 2.29 6.02
CA ARG A 46 2.20 2.97 7.32
C ARG A 46 1.99 1.98 8.47
N PRO A 47 2.97 1.10 8.77
CA PRO A 47 2.86 0.15 9.87
C PRO A 47 2.82 0.83 11.24
N ASP A 48 3.21 2.10 11.32
CA ASP A 48 3.06 2.95 12.49
C ASP A 48 1.57 3.29 12.79
N LEU A 49 0.71 3.26 11.77
CA LEU A 49 -0.74 3.51 11.91
C LEU A 49 -1.54 2.22 11.99
N ALA A 50 -1.21 1.22 11.16
CA ALA A 50 -2.02 0.03 10.96
C ALA A 50 -1.17 -1.23 10.73
N PRO A 51 -0.40 -1.69 11.73
CA PRO A 51 0.59 -2.75 11.55
C PRO A 51 -0.02 -4.06 11.04
N LYS A 52 -1.22 -4.45 11.50
CA LYS A 52 -1.86 -5.71 11.06
C LYS A 52 -2.41 -5.62 9.65
N HIS A 53 -2.93 -4.46 9.25
CA HIS A 53 -3.39 -4.26 7.88
C HIS A 53 -2.22 -4.18 6.91
N VAL A 54 -1.11 -3.53 7.29
CA VAL A 54 0.13 -3.53 6.50
C VAL A 54 0.65 -4.95 6.30
N GLU A 55 0.76 -5.74 7.38
CA GLU A 55 1.17 -7.15 7.30
C GLU A 55 0.27 -7.95 6.35
N ARG A 56 -1.06 -7.76 6.44
CA ARG A 56 -2.02 -8.42 5.54
C ARG A 56 -1.82 -8.03 4.08
N ILE A 57 -1.68 -6.74 3.80
CA ILE A 57 -1.54 -6.23 2.43
C ILE A 57 -0.25 -6.76 1.80
N GLU A 58 0.86 -6.70 2.53
CA GLU A 58 2.13 -7.26 2.07
C GLU A 58 2.04 -8.76 1.83
N LYS A 59 1.42 -9.50 2.76
CA LYS A 59 1.20 -10.94 2.62
C LYS A 59 0.42 -11.27 1.35
N LEU A 60 -0.67 -10.55 1.08
CA LEU A 60 -1.49 -10.76 -0.12
C LEU A 60 -0.73 -10.36 -1.40
N ALA A 61 0.07 -9.29 -1.37
CA ALA A 61 0.91 -8.90 -2.50
C ALA A 61 1.99 -9.96 -2.82
N LYS A 62 2.64 -10.52 -1.79
CA LYS A 62 3.62 -11.62 -1.90
C LYS A 62 2.98 -12.91 -2.44
N GLU A 63 1.71 -13.14 -2.14
CA GLU A 63 0.93 -14.25 -2.68
C GLU A 63 0.34 -13.97 -4.07
N HIS A 64 0.68 -12.83 -4.68
CA HIS A 64 0.18 -12.37 -5.98
C HIS A 64 -1.36 -12.26 -6.04
N PHE A 65 -2.01 -12.12 -4.89
CA PHE A 65 -3.47 -12.11 -4.78
C PHE A 65 -4.11 -10.99 -5.61
N TYR A 66 -3.47 -9.83 -5.71
CA TYR A 66 -4.01 -8.66 -6.39
C TYR A 66 -3.81 -8.64 -7.90
N ASP A 67 -3.09 -9.61 -8.47
CA ASP A 67 -2.80 -9.62 -9.89
C ASP A 67 -4.08 -9.88 -10.69
N GLY A 68 -4.39 -8.96 -11.60
CA GLY A 68 -5.61 -8.97 -12.40
C GLY A 68 -6.87 -8.49 -11.66
N ILE A 69 -6.80 -8.18 -10.36
CA ILE A 69 -7.94 -7.64 -9.62
C ILE A 69 -8.31 -6.25 -10.15
N VAL A 70 -9.61 -6.03 -10.30
CA VAL A 70 -10.17 -4.81 -10.91
C VAL A 70 -10.49 -3.72 -9.89
N PHE A 71 -10.43 -2.48 -10.35
CA PHE A 71 -11.02 -1.32 -9.67
C PHE A 71 -12.53 -1.31 -9.94
N HIS A 72 -13.26 -2.14 -9.20
CA HIS A 72 -14.70 -2.38 -9.44
C HIS A 72 -15.60 -1.18 -9.09
N ARG A 73 -15.10 -0.28 -8.22
CA ARG A 73 -15.85 0.89 -7.77
C ARG A 73 -14.96 2.13 -7.69
N VAL A 74 -15.26 3.14 -8.49
CA VAL A 74 -14.46 4.38 -8.57
C VAL A 74 -15.40 5.57 -8.63
N ILE A 75 -15.32 6.46 -7.63
CA ILE A 75 -16.15 7.65 -7.51
C ILE A 75 -15.24 8.87 -7.61
N ASP A 76 -15.45 9.65 -8.66
CA ASP A 76 -14.73 10.90 -8.88
C ASP A 76 -14.86 11.87 -7.70
N GLY A 77 -13.75 12.49 -7.29
CA GLY A 77 -13.66 13.32 -6.09
C GLY A 77 -13.73 12.55 -4.76
N PHE A 78 -13.83 11.22 -4.76
CA PHE A 78 -13.87 10.40 -3.55
C PHE A 78 -12.74 9.38 -3.51
N MET A 79 -12.88 8.25 -4.20
CA MET A 79 -11.91 7.15 -4.10
C MET A 79 -11.95 6.20 -5.30
N ALA A 80 -10.90 5.39 -5.44
CA ALA A 80 -10.83 4.22 -6.32
C ALA A 80 -10.65 2.95 -5.46
N GLN A 81 -11.60 2.02 -5.53
CA GLN A 81 -11.66 0.82 -4.70
C GLN A 81 -11.37 -0.45 -5.51
N ALA A 82 -10.53 -1.32 -4.94
CA ALA A 82 -10.10 -2.60 -5.51
C ALA A 82 -9.95 -3.66 -4.41
N GLY A 83 -9.35 -4.80 -4.74
CA GLY A 83 -9.02 -5.87 -3.77
C GLY A 83 -10.10 -6.93 -3.56
N ASP A 84 -11.14 -6.93 -4.39
CA ASP A 84 -12.12 -8.02 -4.49
C ASP A 84 -11.73 -8.95 -5.66
N PRO A 85 -11.42 -10.24 -5.42
CA PRO A 85 -10.99 -11.18 -6.46
C PRO A 85 -12.08 -11.49 -7.50
N THR A 86 -13.35 -11.27 -7.16
CA THR A 86 -14.50 -11.43 -8.05
C THR A 86 -14.85 -10.14 -8.80
N GLY A 87 -14.34 -8.99 -8.33
CA GLY A 87 -14.70 -7.68 -8.86
C GLY A 87 -16.15 -7.25 -8.60
N THR A 88 -16.87 -7.93 -7.69
CA THR A 88 -18.28 -7.63 -7.40
C THR A 88 -18.49 -6.58 -6.29
N GLY A 89 -17.46 -6.38 -5.47
CA GLY A 89 -17.48 -5.60 -4.23
C GLY A 89 -17.87 -6.42 -2.99
N LEU A 90 -18.14 -7.72 -3.12
CA LEU A 90 -18.72 -8.57 -2.07
C LEU A 90 -17.79 -9.67 -1.55
N SER A 91 -16.64 -9.89 -2.19
CA SER A 91 -15.71 -10.95 -1.79
C SER A 91 -14.40 -10.40 -1.23
N GLY A 92 -13.60 -11.29 -0.66
CA GLY A 92 -12.30 -11.00 -0.06
C GLY A 92 -11.32 -12.15 -0.22
N SER A 93 -10.17 -12.04 0.44
CA SER A 93 -9.20 -13.13 0.53
C SER A 93 -9.71 -14.30 1.38
N ARG A 94 -8.98 -15.42 1.34
CA ARG A 94 -9.26 -16.59 2.19
C ARG A 94 -8.97 -16.37 3.69
N TYR A 95 -8.37 -15.24 4.05
CA TYR A 95 -8.00 -14.96 5.43
C TYR A 95 -9.19 -14.42 6.23
N LEU A 96 -9.11 -14.54 7.55
CA LEU A 96 -10.10 -13.95 8.45
C LEU A 96 -10.06 -12.41 8.38
N ASP A 97 -11.16 -11.80 8.76
CA ASP A 97 -11.28 -10.35 8.84
C ASP A 97 -10.37 -9.77 9.94
N LEU A 98 -9.99 -8.52 9.74
CA LEU A 98 -9.09 -7.77 10.59
C LEU A 98 -9.88 -6.84 11.52
N LYS A 99 -9.48 -6.83 12.78
CA LYS A 99 -9.92 -5.80 13.72
C LYS A 99 -9.45 -4.43 13.25
N ALA A 100 -10.34 -3.45 13.34
CA ALA A 100 -10.06 -2.06 13.00
C ALA A 100 -8.81 -1.50 13.71
N GLU A 101 -7.99 -0.76 12.97
CA GLU A 101 -6.83 0.01 13.47
C GLU A 101 -7.07 1.50 13.16
N PHE A 102 -8.17 2.05 13.67
CA PHE A 102 -8.56 3.44 13.41
C PHE A 102 -7.63 4.42 14.13
N THR A 103 -7.28 5.51 13.44
CA THR A 103 -6.51 6.62 13.99
C THR A 103 -7.14 7.95 13.61
N ASP A 104 -6.71 9.03 14.27
CA ASP A 104 -7.12 10.40 13.93
C ASP A 104 -6.33 10.99 12.75
N THR A 105 -5.43 10.21 12.14
CA THR A 105 -4.66 10.64 10.97
C THR A 105 -5.61 11.01 9.83
N PRO A 106 -5.52 12.23 9.27
CA PRO A 106 -6.41 12.63 8.19
C PRO A 106 -6.26 11.77 6.94
N PHE A 107 -7.37 11.35 6.35
CA PHE A 107 -7.41 10.85 4.98
C PHE A 107 -7.27 12.02 4.01
N LYS A 108 -6.13 12.09 3.34
CA LYS A 108 -5.84 13.08 2.30
C LYS A 108 -5.92 12.42 0.93
N ARG A 109 -5.90 13.23 -0.13
CA ARG A 109 -5.63 12.72 -1.49
C ARG A 109 -4.38 11.83 -1.48
N GLY A 110 -4.50 10.64 -2.05
CA GLY A 110 -3.45 9.63 -2.08
C GLY A 110 -3.42 8.69 -0.87
N SER A 111 -4.15 8.95 0.21
CA SER A 111 -4.24 8.00 1.34
C SER A 111 -4.92 6.70 0.92
N LEU A 112 -4.42 5.59 1.44
CA LEU A 112 -5.00 4.26 1.30
C LEU A 112 -5.76 3.87 2.56
N GLY A 113 -7.00 3.43 2.36
CA GLY A 113 -7.85 2.92 3.44
C GLY A 113 -8.38 1.53 3.16
N MET A 114 -8.61 0.77 4.23
CA MET A 114 -9.18 -0.56 4.11
C MET A 114 -10.70 -0.48 4.00
N ALA A 115 -11.25 -1.08 2.95
CA ALA A 115 -12.69 -1.21 2.80
C ALA A 115 -13.21 -2.25 3.79
N ARG A 116 -14.43 -2.02 4.28
CA ARG A 116 -15.11 -2.84 5.27
C ARG A 116 -16.63 -2.70 5.10
N ASP A 117 -17.38 -3.64 5.67
CA ASP A 117 -18.81 -3.48 5.88
C ASP A 117 -19.06 -2.22 6.75
N PRO A 118 -19.93 -1.29 6.34
CA PRO A 118 -20.29 -0.14 7.16
C PRO A 118 -20.88 -0.51 8.53
N SER A 119 -21.55 -1.66 8.63
CA SER A 119 -22.22 -2.18 9.83
C SER A 119 -21.30 -2.94 10.78
N ASP A 120 -20.13 -3.39 10.31
CA ASP A 120 -19.12 -4.05 11.14
C ASP A 120 -17.75 -3.42 10.95
N LYS A 121 -17.26 -2.77 12.00
CA LYS A 121 -15.95 -2.11 11.99
C LYS A 121 -14.78 -3.10 11.84
N ASP A 122 -14.94 -4.37 12.22
CA ASP A 122 -13.89 -5.39 12.23
C ASP A 122 -13.98 -6.37 11.05
N SER A 123 -14.64 -5.95 9.95
CA SER A 123 -14.90 -6.76 8.73
C SER A 123 -13.92 -6.49 7.58
N ALA A 124 -12.83 -5.75 7.82
CA ALA A 124 -11.84 -5.47 6.78
C ALA A 124 -11.09 -6.76 6.38
N ASN A 125 -10.98 -7.03 5.08
CA ASN A 125 -10.36 -8.28 4.59
C ASN A 125 -9.18 -8.06 3.63
N SER A 126 -9.48 -7.84 2.35
CA SER A 126 -8.50 -7.61 1.28
C SER A 126 -8.83 -6.41 0.39
N GLN A 127 -10.07 -5.89 0.49
CA GLN A 127 -10.47 -4.74 -0.28
C GLN A 127 -9.87 -3.46 0.31
N PHE A 128 -9.37 -2.59 -0.56
CA PHE A 128 -8.81 -1.29 -0.20
C PHE A 128 -9.29 -0.21 -1.16
N PHE A 129 -9.13 1.05 -0.77
CA PHE A 129 -9.38 2.19 -1.62
C PHE A 129 -8.24 3.20 -1.56
N ILE A 130 -8.05 3.94 -2.66
CA ILE A 130 -7.13 5.07 -2.78
C ILE A 130 -7.98 6.35 -2.86
N CYS A 131 -7.72 7.33 -1.99
CA CYS A 131 -8.46 8.60 -1.97
C CYS A 131 -8.09 9.48 -3.17
N LEU A 132 -9.09 9.94 -3.93
CA LEU A 132 -8.91 10.84 -5.08
C LEU A 132 -8.95 12.34 -4.67
N ALA A 133 -9.42 12.64 -3.46
CA ALA A 133 -9.39 13.96 -2.84
C ALA A 133 -9.29 13.79 -1.32
N ASP A 134 -9.20 14.87 -0.56
CA ASP A 134 -9.24 14.81 0.91
C ASP A 134 -10.60 14.30 1.41
N GLN A 135 -10.59 13.38 2.37
CA GLN A 135 -11.79 12.68 2.87
C GLN A 135 -11.92 12.75 4.41
N PRO A 136 -12.10 13.94 5.00
CA PRO A 136 -12.18 14.09 6.45
C PRO A 136 -13.31 13.27 7.09
N GLN A 137 -14.35 12.92 6.35
CA GLN A 137 -15.45 12.09 6.82
C GLN A 137 -15.06 10.64 7.12
N LEU A 138 -13.90 10.17 6.62
CA LEU A 138 -13.35 8.83 6.87
C LEU A 138 -12.47 8.75 8.13
N ASN A 139 -11.99 9.89 8.63
CA ASN A 139 -11.11 9.97 9.81
C ASN A 139 -11.77 9.30 11.02
N GLY A 140 -11.00 8.49 11.76
CA GLY A 140 -11.50 7.73 12.92
C GLY A 140 -12.54 6.64 12.60
N LYS A 141 -12.85 6.39 11.31
CA LYS A 141 -13.87 5.41 10.88
C LYS A 141 -13.35 4.32 9.94
N TYR A 142 -12.17 4.52 9.37
CA TYR A 142 -11.51 3.59 8.47
C TYR A 142 -10.03 3.49 8.85
N THR A 143 -9.46 2.30 8.65
CA THR A 143 -8.03 2.09 8.87
C THR A 143 -7.25 2.73 7.73
N ASN A 144 -6.43 3.74 8.03
CA ASN A 144 -5.46 4.32 7.10
C ASN A 144 -4.16 3.52 7.20
N PHE A 145 -3.74 2.88 6.10
CA PHE A 145 -2.59 1.97 6.11
C PHE A 145 -1.47 2.36 5.15
N GLY A 146 -1.61 3.44 4.41
CA GLY A 146 -0.60 3.83 3.42
C GLY A 146 -0.94 5.11 2.68
N GLU A 147 -0.01 5.52 1.82
CA GLU A 147 -0.18 6.67 0.94
C GLU A 147 0.54 6.48 -0.39
N VAL A 148 -0.04 7.02 -1.47
CA VAL A 148 0.63 7.11 -2.77
C VAL A 148 1.72 8.18 -2.68
N VAL A 149 2.97 7.76 -2.85
CA VAL A 149 4.14 8.66 -2.84
C VAL A 149 4.62 9.03 -4.24
N SER A 150 4.22 8.26 -5.27
CA SER A 150 4.46 8.58 -6.67
C SER A 150 3.39 7.97 -7.59
N GLY A 151 3.06 8.66 -8.69
CA GLY A 151 2.08 8.20 -9.68
C GLY A 151 0.62 8.53 -9.37
N MET A 152 0.35 9.56 -8.57
CA MET A 152 -1.04 9.97 -8.28
C MET A 152 -1.81 10.40 -9.55
N ASP A 153 -1.13 10.96 -10.56
CA ASP A 153 -1.71 11.25 -11.87
C ASP A 153 -2.15 9.98 -12.63
N LEU A 154 -1.51 8.83 -12.35
CA LEU A 154 -1.90 7.54 -12.89
C LEU A 154 -3.14 6.99 -12.16
N VAL A 155 -3.26 7.22 -10.86
CA VAL A 155 -4.48 6.91 -10.09
C VAL A 155 -5.68 7.71 -10.64
N ASP A 156 -5.46 8.97 -11.04
CA ASP A 156 -6.54 9.79 -11.61
C ASP A 156 -7.06 9.21 -12.94
N LYS A 157 -6.20 8.57 -13.73
CA LYS A 157 -6.56 7.95 -15.02
C LYS A 157 -7.42 6.69 -14.88
N ILE A 158 -7.46 6.08 -13.69
CA ILE A 158 -8.34 4.93 -13.42
C ILE A 158 -9.78 5.30 -13.76
N LYS A 159 -10.40 4.49 -14.64
CA LYS A 159 -11.75 4.68 -15.16
C LYS A 159 -12.76 4.90 -14.04
N LYS A 160 -13.50 6.00 -14.13
CA LYS A 160 -14.56 6.35 -13.18
C LYS A 160 -15.82 5.54 -13.46
N GLY A 161 -16.53 5.18 -12.39
CA GLY A 161 -17.78 4.46 -12.49
C GLY A 161 -18.99 5.39 -12.60
N SER A 162 -20.14 4.77 -12.84
CA SER A 162 -21.42 5.47 -12.97
C SER A 162 -21.85 6.09 -11.63
N LYS A 163 -22.14 7.40 -11.61
CA LYS A 163 -22.66 8.07 -10.42
C LYS A 163 -24.02 7.51 -9.98
N SER A 164 -24.89 7.12 -10.92
CA SER A 164 -26.21 6.53 -10.61
C SER A 164 -26.12 5.12 -10.03
N GLU A 165 -25.00 4.41 -10.25
CA GLU A 165 -24.74 3.08 -9.70
C GLU A 165 -23.67 3.12 -8.61
N ASN A 166 -23.61 4.22 -7.84
CA ASN A 166 -22.70 4.36 -6.70
C ASN A 166 -21.22 4.08 -7.07
N GLY A 167 -20.79 4.55 -8.23
CA GLY A 167 -19.41 4.41 -8.72
C GLY A 167 -19.06 3.04 -9.29
N LYS A 168 -20.02 2.15 -9.54
CA LYS A 168 -19.76 0.88 -10.24
C LYS A 168 -19.13 1.14 -11.60
N VAL A 169 -18.05 0.44 -11.90
CA VAL A 169 -17.29 0.59 -13.15
C VAL A 169 -17.62 -0.53 -14.12
N THR A 170 -18.09 -0.17 -15.32
CA THR A 170 -18.21 -1.10 -16.46
C THR A 170 -16.87 -1.22 -17.16
N ASP A 171 -16.43 -2.43 -17.51
CA ASP A 171 -15.09 -2.72 -18.07
C ASP A 171 -13.97 -2.02 -17.28
N PRO A 172 -13.80 -2.38 -15.99
CA PRO A 172 -12.90 -1.69 -15.09
C PRO A 172 -11.43 -1.90 -15.45
N ASP A 173 -10.62 -0.89 -15.13
CA ASP A 173 -9.17 -1.04 -15.12
C ASP A 173 -8.75 -2.03 -14.03
N LYS A 174 -7.57 -2.62 -14.21
CA LYS A 174 -7.02 -3.67 -13.33
C LYS A 174 -5.65 -3.33 -12.79
N ILE A 175 -5.39 -3.85 -11.61
CA ILE A 175 -4.05 -4.02 -11.07
C ILE A 175 -3.38 -5.09 -11.94
N ILE A 176 -2.43 -4.71 -12.79
CA ILE A 176 -1.66 -5.67 -13.58
C ILE A 176 -0.79 -6.49 -12.64
N LYS A 177 -0.09 -5.81 -11.71
CA LYS A 177 0.68 -6.43 -10.62
C LYS A 177 0.64 -5.55 -9.38
N LEU A 178 0.62 -6.16 -8.20
CA LEU A 178 0.99 -5.51 -6.94
C LEU A 178 2.15 -6.28 -6.31
N ARG A 179 3.27 -5.62 -6.03
CA ARG A 179 4.45 -6.25 -5.42
C ARG A 179 4.99 -5.42 -4.28
N VAL A 180 5.58 -6.07 -3.29
CA VAL A 180 6.41 -5.40 -2.27
C VAL A 180 7.75 -5.03 -2.92
N ALA A 181 8.24 -3.83 -2.68
CA ALA A 181 9.54 -3.40 -3.18
C ALA A 181 10.64 -4.35 -2.67
N GLY A 182 11.59 -4.68 -3.55
CA GLY A 182 12.66 -5.63 -3.25
C GLY A 182 12.23 -7.11 -3.30
N ASP A 183 10.94 -7.42 -3.48
CA ASP A 183 10.48 -8.78 -3.72
C ASP A 183 10.59 -9.15 -5.20
N ASN A 184 11.49 -10.08 -5.52
CA ASN A 184 11.81 -10.51 -6.89
C ASN A 184 10.99 -11.74 -7.35
N SER A 185 10.02 -12.19 -6.55
CA SER A 185 9.15 -13.34 -6.88
C SER A 185 8.10 -13.03 -7.95
#